data_AF-A0A8J7G7J8-F1
#
_entry.id   AF-A0A8J7G7J8-F1
#
_cell.length_a   1.000
_cell.length_b   1.000
_cell.length_c   1.000
_cell.angle_alpha   90.00
_cell.angle_beta   90.00
_cell.angle_gamma   90.00
#
_symmetry.space_group_name_H-M   'P 1'
#
loop_
_entity.id
_entity.type
_entity.pdbx_description
1 polymer ?
#
loop_
_entity_poly.entity_id
_entity_poly.type
_entity_poly.pdbx_seq_one_letter_code
_entity_poly.pdbx_strand_id
1 'polypeptide(L)'
;MKNKWFLRVSILLNIVFIFGYLFNSLNSPSNELGRIKKDLKIGFFKGDSTFFYLPKGLTVKNKSERGLSAIGQFENSRFEIVITSDEDLVDYDMPKDSLFSFDNYYSADILRLIK
;
A
#
# COMPACT_ATOMS: atom_id res chain seq x y z
N MET A 1 -19.84 28.81 37.32
CA MET A 1 -19.57 28.73 35.87
C MET A 1 -18.45 27.73 35.58
N LYS A 2 -18.71 26.44 35.74
CA LYS A 2 -17.78 25.37 35.37
C LYS A 2 -18.58 24.35 34.58
N ASN A 3 -17.96 23.71 33.58
CA ASN A 3 -18.43 22.53 32.83
C ASN A 3 -19.00 22.74 31.41
N LYS A 4 -19.33 23.96 30.96
CA LYS A 4 -19.67 24.17 29.53
C LYS A 4 -18.44 24.13 28.60
N TRP A 5 -17.25 24.36 29.15
CA TRP A 5 -15.99 24.32 28.39
C TRP A 5 -15.67 22.91 27.90
N PHE A 6 -15.78 21.90 28.76
CA PHE A 6 -15.58 20.49 28.39
C PHE A 6 -16.54 20.05 27.29
N LEU A 7 -17.82 20.46 27.38
CA LEU A 7 -18.80 20.18 26.34
C LEU A 7 -18.43 20.85 25.00
N ARG A 8 -18.02 22.12 25.03
CA ARG A 8 -17.58 22.85 23.81
C ARG A 8 -16.35 22.20 23.17
N VAL A 9 -15.36 21.84 23.98
CA VAL A 9 -14.14 21.16 23.50
C VAL A 9 -14.48 19.79 22.93
N SER A 10 -15.35 19.03 23.60
CA SER A 10 -15.81 17.72 23.12
C SER A 10 -16.52 17.84 21.77
N ILE A 11 -17.44 18.80 21.61
CA ILE A 11 -18.12 19.07 20.33
C ILE A 11 -17.10 19.44 19.25
N LEU A 12 -16.16 20.34 19.55
CA LEU A 12 -15.15 20.77 18.60
C LEU A 12 -14.23 19.63 18.17
N LEU A 13 -13.81 18.78 19.11
CA LEU A 13 -13.01 17.59 18.80
C LEU A 13 -13.76 16.61 17.91
N ASN A 14 -15.05 16.36 18.17
CA ASN A 14 -15.86 15.50 17.30
C ASN A 14 -15.93 16.07 15.88
N ILE A 15 -16.12 17.38 15.74
CA ILE A 15 -16.12 18.05 14.44
C ILE A 15 -14.76 17.87 13.73
N VAL A 16 -13.65 18.09 14.43
CA VAL A 16 -12.29 17.90 13.88
C VAL A 16 -12.05 16.46 13.47
N PHE A 17 -12.46 15.47 14.27
CA PHE A 17 -12.30 14.06 13.94
C PHE A 17 -13.14 13.66 12.73
N ILE A 18 -14.38 14.15 12.61
CA ILE A 18 -15.21 13.89 11.43
C ILE A 18 -14.56 14.47 10.18
N PHE A 19 -14.11 15.72 10.23
CA PHE A 19 -13.43 16.34 9.09
C PHE A 19 -12.12 15.65 8.75
N GLY A 20 -11.32 15.28 9.75
CA GLY A 20 -10.07 14.53 9.57
C GLY A 20 -10.31 13.16 8.94
N TYR A 21 -11.34 12.44 9.38
CA TYR A 21 -11.74 11.15 8.82
C TYR A 21 -12.20 11.28 7.37
N LEU A 22 -13.10 12.22 7.07
CA LEU A 22 -13.57 12.47 5.71
C LEU A 22 -12.43 12.88 4.79
N PHE A 23 -11.56 13.76 5.28
CA PHE A 23 -10.38 14.18 4.54
C PHE A 23 -9.46 13.00 4.24
N ASN A 24 -9.11 12.18 5.23
CA ASN A 24 -8.32 10.98 5.02
C ASN A 24 -8.99 10.02 4.03
N SER A 25 -10.30 9.78 4.15
CA SER A 25 -11.03 8.89 3.26
C SER A 25 -11.01 9.35 1.80
N LEU A 26 -11.07 10.66 1.54
CA LEU A 26 -11.01 11.22 0.18
C LEU A 26 -9.60 11.15 -0.42
N ASN A 27 -8.57 11.14 0.44
CA ASN A 27 -7.18 11.05 0.02
C ASN A 27 -6.63 9.61 0.02
N SER A 28 -7.38 8.64 0.56
CA SER A 28 -7.00 7.22 0.62
C SER A 28 -7.22 6.49 -0.72
N PRO A 29 -6.63 5.30 -0.91
CA PRO A 29 -6.85 4.51 -2.11
C PRO A 29 -8.31 4.05 -2.24
N SER A 30 -8.83 3.95 -3.48
CA SER A 30 -10.17 3.38 -3.72
C SER A 30 -10.30 1.95 -3.26
N ASN A 31 -9.18 1.21 -3.22
CA ASN A 31 -9.20 -0.20 -2.91
C ASN A 31 -10.07 -1.01 -3.90
N GLU A 32 -10.34 -0.46 -5.10
CA GLU A 32 -11.15 -1.10 -6.13
C GLU A 32 -10.40 -2.29 -6.74
N LEU A 33 -11.13 -3.34 -7.09
CA LEU A 33 -10.55 -4.51 -7.76
C LEU A 33 -10.44 -4.27 -9.26
N GLY A 34 -9.34 -4.74 -9.83
CA GLY A 34 -9.08 -4.71 -11.27
C GLY A 34 -8.40 -5.98 -11.74
N ARG A 35 -8.20 -6.10 -13.06
CA ARG A 35 -7.41 -7.18 -13.67
C ARG A 35 -6.25 -6.62 -14.46
N ILE A 36 -5.10 -7.24 -14.33
CA ILE A 36 -3.91 -6.90 -15.12
C ILE A 36 -4.21 -7.17 -16.61
N LYS A 37 -4.02 -6.16 -17.48
CA LYS A 37 -4.40 -6.24 -18.89
C LYS A 37 -3.31 -6.83 -19.80
N LYS A 38 -2.07 -6.87 -19.34
CA LYS A 38 -0.88 -7.33 -20.09
C LYS A 38 0.11 -7.96 -19.14
N ASP A 39 0.96 -8.85 -19.62
CA ASP A 39 2.01 -9.42 -18.79
C ASP A 39 2.91 -8.30 -18.27
N LEU A 40 3.18 -8.30 -16.96
CA LEU A 40 4.02 -7.31 -16.30
C LEU A 40 5.37 -7.92 -16.00
N LYS A 41 6.43 -7.19 -16.33
CA LYS A 41 7.80 -7.48 -15.92
C LYS A 41 8.04 -6.80 -14.57
N ILE A 42 8.55 -7.55 -13.61
CA ILE A 42 8.82 -7.03 -12.26
C ILE A 42 10.34 -7.03 -12.03
N GLY A 43 10.92 -5.88 -11.59
CA GLY A 43 12.37 -5.57 -11.52
C GLY A 43 12.80 -4.78 -10.24
N PHE A 44 14.08 -4.74 -9.75
CA PHE A 44 14.55 -4.08 -8.48
C PHE A 44 14.48 -2.63 -8.81
N PHE A 45 13.98 -1.92 -7.84
CA PHE A 45 13.88 -0.51 -7.81
C PHE A 45 15.32 -0.04 -7.93
N LYS A 46 15.60 0.59 -9.08
CA LYS A 46 16.93 1.01 -9.53
C LYS A 46 17.88 -0.11 -10.01
N GLY A 47 17.39 -1.34 -10.19
CA GLY A 47 18.11 -2.44 -10.83
C GLY A 47 17.69 -2.60 -12.30
N ASP A 48 18.62 -3.02 -13.15
CA ASP A 48 18.41 -3.13 -14.61
C ASP A 48 17.84 -4.49 -15.04
N SER A 49 17.50 -5.37 -14.09
CA SER A 49 17.11 -6.76 -14.33
C SER A 49 15.63 -7.03 -14.02
N THR A 50 15.01 -7.93 -14.81
CA THR A 50 13.64 -8.43 -14.56
C THR A 50 13.72 -9.70 -13.72
N PHE A 51 13.11 -9.70 -12.53
CA PHE A 51 13.04 -10.83 -11.60
C PHE A 51 12.04 -11.89 -12.08
N PHE A 52 10.83 -11.48 -12.43
CA PHE A 52 9.77 -12.40 -12.84
C PHE A 52 8.68 -11.68 -13.63
N TYR A 53 7.72 -12.47 -14.11
CA TYR A 53 6.57 -12.00 -14.85
C TYR A 53 5.29 -12.29 -14.08
N LEU A 54 4.42 -11.27 -14.00
CA LEU A 54 3.03 -11.45 -13.63
C LEU A 54 2.19 -11.60 -14.89
N PRO A 55 1.47 -12.72 -15.07
CA PRO A 55 0.63 -12.90 -16.25
C PRO A 55 -0.54 -11.91 -16.26
N LYS A 56 -0.99 -11.58 -17.48
CA LYS A 56 -2.28 -10.92 -17.69
C LYS A 56 -3.41 -11.73 -17.06
N GLY A 57 -4.45 -11.02 -16.61
CA GLY A 57 -5.67 -11.61 -16.05
C GLY A 57 -5.69 -11.74 -14.53
N LEU A 58 -4.54 -11.57 -13.85
CA LEU A 58 -4.48 -11.57 -12.38
C LEU A 58 -5.35 -10.44 -11.79
N THR A 59 -6.06 -10.78 -10.72
CA THR A 59 -6.86 -9.82 -9.95
C THR A 59 -5.95 -9.05 -9.02
N VAL A 60 -6.11 -7.72 -9.01
CA VAL A 60 -5.33 -6.79 -8.21
C VAL A 60 -6.23 -5.76 -7.56
N LYS A 61 -5.75 -5.10 -6.51
CA LYS A 61 -6.46 -4.06 -5.77
C LYS A 61 -5.77 -2.71 -5.92
N ASN A 62 -6.50 -1.65 -6.23
CA ASN A 62 -5.91 -0.31 -6.38
C ASN A 62 -5.43 0.22 -5.03
N LYS A 63 -4.13 0.56 -4.96
CA LYS A 63 -3.44 1.12 -3.80
C LYS A 63 -2.85 2.51 -4.05
N SER A 64 -3.30 3.17 -5.12
CA SER A 64 -2.90 4.55 -5.40
C SER A 64 -3.61 5.49 -4.44
N GLU A 65 -2.84 6.21 -3.63
CA GLU A 65 -3.37 7.35 -2.87
C GLU A 65 -3.97 8.40 -3.82
N ARG A 66 -4.81 9.27 -3.27
CA ARG A 66 -5.56 10.29 -3.99
C ARG A 66 -5.36 11.65 -3.33
N GLY A 67 -5.75 12.71 -4.05
CA GLY A 67 -5.70 14.08 -3.54
C GLY A 67 -4.32 14.52 -3.08
N LEU A 68 -4.22 15.14 -1.91
CA LEU A 68 -2.96 15.61 -1.34
C LEU A 68 -2.01 14.46 -0.96
N SER A 69 -2.53 13.30 -0.56
CA SER A 69 -1.69 12.13 -0.23
C SER A 69 -0.96 11.55 -1.43
N ALA A 70 -1.39 11.88 -2.65
CA ALA A 70 -0.70 11.50 -3.89
C ALA A 70 0.48 12.43 -4.24
N ILE A 71 0.61 13.60 -3.60
CA ILE A 71 1.68 14.56 -3.90
C ILE A 71 3.02 13.98 -3.48
N GLY A 72 4.00 13.99 -4.39
CA GLY A 72 5.33 13.44 -4.16
C GLY A 72 5.45 11.93 -4.33
N GLN A 73 4.37 11.24 -4.72
CA GLN A 73 4.46 9.84 -5.11
C GLN A 73 5.11 9.72 -6.49
N PHE A 74 6.22 8.97 -6.55
CA PHE A 74 6.99 8.78 -7.77
C PHE A 74 6.27 7.88 -8.79
N GLU A 75 5.30 7.07 -8.37
CA GLU A 75 4.59 6.12 -9.24
C GLU A 75 3.07 6.19 -9.07
N ASN A 76 2.39 6.80 -10.04
CA ASN A 76 0.93 6.73 -10.14
C ASN A 76 0.52 5.35 -10.68
N SER A 77 -0.58 4.79 -10.16
CA SER A 77 -1.14 3.45 -10.50
C SER A 77 -0.52 2.26 -9.75
N ARG A 78 -0.46 2.35 -8.43
CA ARG A 78 -0.05 1.26 -7.54
C ARG A 78 -1.18 0.26 -7.34
N PHE A 79 -0.83 -1.02 -7.28
CA PHE A 79 -1.77 -2.08 -6.98
C PHE A 79 -1.15 -3.15 -6.07
N GLU A 80 -2.01 -3.82 -5.32
CA GLU A 80 -1.68 -4.97 -4.47
C GLU A 80 -2.20 -6.26 -5.10
N ILE A 81 -1.41 -7.33 -5.02
CA ILE A 81 -1.86 -8.69 -5.35
C ILE A 81 -2.27 -9.34 -4.04
N VAL A 82 -3.52 -9.76 -3.94
CA VAL A 82 -4.02 -10.47 -2.77
C VAL A 82 -3.93 -11.96 -3.05
N ILE A 83 -3.16 -12.68 -2.23
CA ILE A 83 -3.02 -14.13 -2.29
C ILE A 83 -3.78 -14.69 -1.10
N THR A 84 -4.75 -15.56 -1.36
CA THR A 84 -5.55 -16.26 -0.34
C THR A 84 -5.22 -17.74 -0.39
N SER A 85 -5.09 -18.38 0.77
CA SER A 85 -4.85 -19.82 0.91
C SER A 85 -5.55 -20.33 2.17
N ASP A 86 -5.93 -21.59 2.15
CA ASP A 86 -6.42 -22.31 3.34
C ASP A 86 -5.26 -22.86 4.20
N GLU A 87 -4.03 -22.75 3.69
CA GLU A 87 -2.79 -23.13 4.36
C GLU A 87 -2.05 -21.91 4.92
N ASP A 88 -1.26 -22.11 5.97
CA ASP A 88 -0.41 -21.07 6.55
C ASP A 88 0.82 -20.83 5.66
N LEU A 89 0.75 -19.80 4.82
CA LEU A 89 1.78 -19.48 3.82
C LEU A 89 2.87 -18.54 4.32
N VAL A 90 2.68 -17.89 5.48
CA VAL A 90 3.56 -16.79 5.94
C VAL A 90 4.00 -17.05 7.36
N ASP A 91 5.31 -17.26 7.56
CA ASP A 91 5.89 -17.31 8.90
C ASP A 91 6.09 -15.90 9.45
N TYR A 92 5.31 -15.56 10.47
CA TYR A 92 5.40 -14.28 11.16
C TYR A 92 6.35 -14.29 12.36
N ASP A 93 6.82 -15.46 12.80
CA ASP A 93 7.70 -15.63 13.96
C ASP A 93 9.19 -15.66 13.55
N MET A 94 9.56 -14.69 12.72
CA MET A 94 10.92 -14.52 12.21
C MET A 94 11.72 -13.48 13.03
N PRO A 95 13.04 -13.66 13.22
CA PRO A 95 13.89 -12.66 13.87
C PRO A 95 13.79 -11.31 13.15
N LYS A 96 13.44 -10.24 13.88
CA LYS A 96 13.16 -8.91 13.27
C LYS A 96 14.35 -8.31 12.53
N ASP A 97 15.54 -8.65 12.97
CA ASP A 97 16.84 -8.33 12.36
C ASP A 97 17.11 -9.08 11.05
N SER A 98 16.37 -10.16 10.78
CA SER A 98 16.35 -10.84 9.47
C SER A 98 15.29 -10.27 8.51
N LEU A 99 14.34 -9.48 9.03
CA LEU A 99 13.27 -8.87 8.26
C LEU A 99 13.71 -7.49 7.79
N PHE A 100 13.77 -7.30 6.47
CA PHE A 100 13.91 -5.97 5.91
C PHE A 100 12.57 -5.24 5.97
N SER A 101 12.51 -4.13 6.72
CA SER A 101 11.35 -3.24 6.70
C SER A 101 11.36 -2.41 5.42
N PHE A 102 10.48 -2.75 4.47
CA PHE A 102 10.19 -1.88 3.34
C PHE A 102 8.78 -1.30 3.50
N ASP A 103 8.68 0.03 3.51
CA ASP A 103 7.40 0.73 3.35
C ASP A 103 7.09 0.81 1.85
N ASN A 104 6.00 0.17 1.43
CA ASN A 104 5.28 0.27 0.14
C ASN A 104 6.04 0.69 -1.14
N TYR A 105 7.27 0.23 -1.34
CA TYR A 105 7.95 0.34 -2.64
C TYR A 105 8.72 -0.95 -2.91
N TYR A 106 8.19 -1.73 -3.86
CA TYR A 106 8.82 -2.96 -4.29
C TYR A 106 9.68 -2.76 -5.52
N SER A 107 10.59 -3.69 -5.58
CA SER A 107 11.88 -3.72 -6.20
C SER A 107 12.10 -5.26 -6.39
N ALA A 108 12.56 -5.78 -7.54
CA ALA A 108 13.06 -7.12 -8.00
C ALA A 108 14.41 -7.27 -8.89
N ASP A 109 15.63 -7.52 -8.41
CA ASP A 109 16.93 -7.65 -9.15
C ASP A 109 17.27 -9.12 -9.13
N ILE A 110 18.02 -9.55 -10.13
CA ILE A 110 18.68 -10.86 -10.13
C ILE A 110 20.11 -10.74 -10.62
N LEU A 111 21.03 -11.30 -9.82
CA LEU A 111 22.45 -11.50 -10.10
C LEU A 111 22.74 -12.92 -10.67
N ARG A 112 23.77 -12.97 -11.54
CA ARG A 112 24.18 -14.03 -12.48
C ARG A 112 24.24 -15.47 -11.94
N LEU A 113 23.73 -16.41 -12.73
CA LEU A 113 24.07 -17.83 -12.65
C LEU A 113 25.56 -18.06 -12.95
N ILE A 114 26.27 -18.67 -12.00
CA ILE A 114 27.62 -19.22 -12.22
C ILE A 114 27.46 -20.62 -12.82
N LYS A 115 28.29 -20.84 -13.84
CA LYS A 115 28.42 -21.94 -14.81
C LYS A 115 28.04 -23.35 -14.37
#